data_AF-A0A7S1X5W8-F1
#
_entry.id   AF-A0A7S1X5W8-F1
#
_cell.length_a   1.000
_cell.length_b   1.000
_cell.length_c   1.000
_cell.angle_alpha   90.00
_cell.angle_beta   90.00
_cell.angle_gamma   90.00
#
_symmetry.space_group_name_H-M   'P 1'
#
loop_
_entity.id
_entity.type
_entity.pdbx_description
1 polymer ?
#
loop_
_entity_poly.entity_id
_entity_poly.type
_entity_poly.pdbx_seq_one_letter_code
_entity_poly.pdbx_strand_id
1 'polypeptide(L)'
;AVGLMESIAIAKALAEKNKYSIDPDQELLGLGVSNLVGAMFGAYPCTGSFSRSAVANDIGAKSGLAGGVTGAIVLLALLFITPIFEWMPFNALAAIVISGVIGLVEVHEAVFLFRVAKLDFLVWVFSFAGTLLLGVETGLIIAVGLALLIVIYQSAFPHTAVLGRIPRTNVYRNVKQYPDAATIDGILLIRIDSPIYFANVAYLKERLNKYELRAEEEAEMQ
;
A
#
# COMPACT_ATOMS: atom_id res chain seq x y z
N ALA A 1 15.61 6.99 -0.64
CA ALA A 1 14.52 5.98 -0.67
C ALA A 1 13.23 6.52 -0.07
N VAL A 2 13.21 6.92 1.21
CA VAL A 2 11.99 7.42 1.89
C VAL A 2 11.34 8.59 1.17
N GLY A 3 12.10 9.62 0.80
CA GLY A 3 11.56 10.79 0.09
C GLY A 3 10.96 10.50 -1.29
N LEU A 4 11.44 9.45 -1.97
CA LEU A 4 10.86 8.99 -3.23
C LEU A 4 9.52 8.29 -2.98
N MET A 5 9.47 7.40 -1.99
CA MET A 5 8.24 6.70 -1.62
C MET A 5 7.15 7.69 -1.19
N GLU A 6 7.53 8.71 -0.41
CA GLU A 6 6.64 9.81 -0.04
C GLU A 6 6.13 10.55 -1.30
N SER A 7 7.03 10.96 -2.20
CA SER A 7 6.65 11.66 -3.43
C SER A 7 5.70 10.83 -4.30
N ILE A 8 6.03 9.55 -4.55
CA ILE A 8 5.22 8.64 -5.35
C ILE A 8 3.87 8.36 -4.68
N ALA A 9 3.81 8.21 -3.36
CA ALA A 9 2.56 7.97 -2.64
C ALA A 9 1.61 9.17 -2.79
N ILE A 10 2.11 10.39 -2.59
CA ILE A 10 1.35 11.63 -2.79
C ILE A 10 0.90 11.72 -4.25
N ALA A 11 1.82 11.51 -5.19
CA ALA A 11 1.56 11.58 -6.61
C ALA A 11 0.43 10.62 -7.01
N LYS A 12 0.51 9.34 -6.62
CA LYS A 12 -0.52 8.33 -6.88
C LYS A 12 -1.88 8.72 -6.28
N ALA A 13 -1.92 9.20 -5.05
CA ALA A 13 -3.17 9.63 -4.41
C ALA A 13 -3.85 10.78 -5.19
N LEU A 14 -3.07 11.76 -5.68
CA LEU A 14 -3.61 12.82 -6.52
C LEU A 14 -3.99 12.35 -7.93
N ALA A 15 -3.23 11.42 -8.52
CA ALA A 15 -3.53 10.83 -9.81
C ALA A 15 -4.86 10.07 -9.81
N GLU A 16 -5.11 9.30 -8.75
CA GLU A 16 -6.35 8.57 -8.58
C GLU A 16 -7.54 9.53 -8.43
N LYS A 17 -7.39 10.58 -7.61
CA LYS A 17 -8.42 11.64 -7.43
C LYS A 17 -8.78 12.34 -8.74
N ASN A 18 -7.78 12.63 -9.58
CA ASN A 18 -7.94 13.43 -10.80
C ASN A 18 -7.97 12.59 -12.09
N LYS A 19 -7.92 11.26 -11.99
CA LYS A 19 -7.99 10.30 -13.10
C LYS A 19 -6.91 10.49 -14.17
N TYR A 20 -5.66 10.69 -13.74
CA TYR A 20 -4.49 10.69 -14.63
C TYR A 20 -3.48 9.62 -14.20
N SER A 21 -2.59 9.23 -15.11
CA SER A 21 -1.52 8.28 -14.86
C SER A 21 -0.20 8.97 -14.55
N ILE A 22 0.64 8.34 -13.73
CA ILE A 22 1.96 8.83 -13.35
C ILE A 22 3.01 7.82 -13.74
N ASP A 23 4.13 8.32 -14.25
CA ASP A 23 5.34 7.55 -14.53
C ASP A 23 6.31 7.67 -13.34
N PRO A 24 6.51 6.58 -12.56
CA PRO A 24 7.42 6.59 -11.42
C PRO A 24 8.88 6.89 -11.79
N ASP A 25 9.31 6.53 -13.01
CA ASP A 25 10.69 6.75 -13.45
C ASP A 25 10.93 8.24 -13.71
N GLN A 26 9.94 8.94 -14.25
CA GLN A 26 10.00 10.40 -14.41
C GLN A 26 9.97 11.13 -13.07
N GLU A 27 9.18 10.66 -12.11
CA GLU A 27 9.19 11.23 -10.76
C GLU A 27 10.53 11.02 -10.05
N LEU A 28 11.14 9.84 -10.19
CA LEU A 28 12.47 9.57 -9.67
C LEU A 28 13.52 10.51 -10.30
N LEU A 29 13.48 10.68 -11.61
CA LEU A 29 14.41 11.56 -12.32
C LEU A 29 14.19 13.03 -11.91
N GLY A 30 12.94 13.49 -11.83
CA GLY A 30 12.58 14.84 -11.40
C GLY A 30 13.07 15.14 -9.98
N LEU A 31 12.82 14.23 -9.04
CA LEU A 31 13.28 14.35 -7.66
C LEU A 31 14.81 14.32 -7.56
N GLY A 32 15.47 13.47 -8.36
CA GLY A 32 16.93 13.38 -8.43
C GLY A 32 17.57 14.66 -8.94
N VAL A 33 17.06 15.21 -10.06
CA VAL A 33 17.54 16.48 -10.62
C VAL A 33 17.28 17.64 -9.65
N SER A 34 16.10 17.69 -9.02
CA SER A 34 15.78 18.72 -8.02
C SER A 34 16.77 18.71 -6.85
N ASN A 35 17.12 17.53 -6.34
CA ASN A 35 18.08 17.40 -5.26
C ASN A 35 19.53 17.69 -5.70
N LEU A 36 19.92 17.31 -6.92
CA LEU A 36 21.24 17.62 -7.45
C LEU A 36 21.44 19.13 -7.59
N VAL A 37 20.44 19.82 -8.17
CA VAL A 37 20.43 21.28 -8.26
C VAL A 37 20.43 21.89 -6.87
N GLY A 38 19.57 21.42 -5.97
CA GLY A 38 19.51 21.90 -4.58
C GLY A 38 20.86 21.78 -3.84
N ALA A 39 21.58 20.68 -4.02
CA ALA A 39 22.88 20.47 -3.39
C ALA A 39 23.93 21.50 -3.83
N MET A 40 23.89 21.96 -5.08
CA MET A 40 24.80 23.02 -5.58
C MET A 40 24.58 24.37 -4.87
N PHE A 41 23.39 24.59 -4.29
CA PHE A 41 23.05 25.80 -3.54
C PHE A 41 23.01 25.55 -2.02
N GLY A 42 23.47 24.40 -1.54
CA GLY A 42 23.46 24.06 -0.11
C GLY A 42 22.08 23.77 0.48
N ALA A 43 21.09 23.40 -0.36
CA ALA A 43 19.76 23.06 0.11
C ALA A 43 19.72 21.70 0.82
N TYR A 44 18.82 21.56 1.79
CA TYR A 44 18.47 20.26 2.37
C TYR A 44 17.80 19.36 1.33
N PRO A 45 17.91 18.02 1.47
CA PRO A 45 17.19 17.09 0.62
C PRO A 45 15.69 17.38 0.60
N CYS A 46 15.14 17.57 -0.60
CA CYS A 46 13.75 17.87 -0.82
C CYS A 46 12.95 16.63 -1.24
N THR A 47 11.70 16.56 -0.79
CA THR A 47 10.74 15.48 -1.07
C THR A 47 9.39 16.07 -1.51
N GLY A 48 8.46 15.20 -1.93
CA GLY A 48 7.08 15.60 -2.19
C GLY A 48 6.37 16.04 -0.90
N SER A 49 5.46 17.00 -0.98
CA SER A 49 4.74 17.52 0.20
C SER A 49 3.24 17.34 0.04
N PHE A 50 2.64 16.44 0.84
CA PHE A 50 1.22 16.12 0.76
C PHE A 50 0.36 17.38 0.95
N SER A 51 0.61 18.15 2.01
CA SER A 51 -0.15 19.37 2.32
C SER A 51 -0.08 20.41 1.19
N ARG A 52 1.11 20.69 0.64
CA ARG A 52 1.26 21.68 -0.44
C ARG A 52 0.63 21.21 -1.75
N SER A 53 0.81 19.94 -2.11
CA SER A 53 0.20 19.35 -3.31
C SER A 53 -1.32 19.28 -3.19
N ALA A 54 -1.87 18.95 -2.02
CA ALA A 54 -3.31 18.94 -1.77
C ALA A 54 -3.91 20.34 -1.93
N VAL A 55 -3.30 21.37 -1.32
CA VAL A 55 -3.76 22.76 -1.47
C VAL A 55 -3.68 23.20 -2.93
N ALA A 56 -2.57 22.93 -3.63
CA ALA A 56 -2.42 23.26 -5.05
C ALA A 56 -3.51 22.57 -5.91
N ASN A 57 -3.81 21.31 -5.62
CA ASN A 57 -4.87 20.57 -6.27
C ASN A 57 -6.25 21.17 -6.01
N ASP A 58 -6.55 21.53 -4.76
CA ASP A 58 -7.87 22.03 -4.35
C ASP A 58 -8.15 23.44 -4.89
N ILE A 59 -7.12 24.27 -5.11
CA ILE A 59 -7.24 25.55 -5.82
C ILE A 59 -7.24 25.40 -7.36
N GLY A 60 -7.19 24.16 -7.87
CA GLY A 60 -7.29 23.86 -9.29
C GLY A 60 -6.02 24.07 -10.10
N ALA A 61 -4.83 23.94 -9.50
CA ALA A 61 -3.57 23.96 -10.24
C ALA A 61 -3.48 22.74 -11.17
N LYS A 62 -3.29 22.99 -12.48
CA LYS A 62 -3.26 21.94 -13.52
C LYS A 62 -1.89 21.74 -14.18
N SER A 63 -0.90 22.54 -13.83
CA SER A 63 0.44 22.46 -14.43
C SER A 63 1.55 22.70 -13.42
N GLY A 64 2.73 22.19 -13.73
CA GLY A 64 3.95 22.39 -12.93
C GLY A 64 4.39 23.86 -12.82
N LEU A 65 3.83 24.76 -13.65
CA LEU A 65 4.05 26.20 -13.53
C LEU A 65 3.61 26.74 -12.16
N ALA A 66 2.58 26.14 -11.55
CA ALA A 66 2.16 26.51 -10.20
C ALA A 66 3.29 26.35 -9.17
N GLY A 67 4.09 25.29 -9.30
CA GLY A 67 5.28 25.08 -8.46
C GLY A 67 6.34 26.15 -8.70
N GLY A 68 6.61 26.50 -9.97
CA GLY A 68 7.54 27.58 -10.32
C GLY A 68 7.12 28.95 -9.77
N VAL A 69 5.84 29.31 -9.91
CA VAL A 69 5.29 30.56 -9.36
C VAL A 69 5.41 30.59 -7.84
N THR A 70 5.07 29.47 -7.18
CA THR A 70 5.22 29.34 -5.72
C THR A 70 6.67 29.51 -5.28
N GLY A 71 7.62 28.89 -6.01
CA GLY A 71 9.05 29.05 -5.76
C GLY A 71 9.53 30.49 -5.91
N ALA A 72 9.07 31.20 -6.94
CA ALA A 72 9.39 32.61 -7.14
C ALA A 72 8.85 33.51 -6.02
N ILE A 73 7.61 33.26 -5.56
CA ILE A 73 7.02 33.98 -4.43
C ILE A 73 7.82 33.73 -3.15
N VAL A 74 8.21 32.48 -2.89
CA VAL A 74 9.04 32.14 -1.72
C VAL A 74 10.40 32.85 -1.81
N LEU A 75 11.03 32.88 -2.99
CA LEU A 75 12.30 33.59 -3.18
C LEU A 75 12.16 35.10 -2.90
N LEU A 76 11.10 35.74 -3.41
CA LEU A 76 10.82 37.15 -3.12
C LEU A 76 10.56 37.40 -1.64
N ALA A 77 9.80 36.52 -0.98
CA ALA A 77 9.54 36.61 0.45
C ALA A 77 10.84 36.51 1.27
N LEU A 78 11.76 35.61 0.89
CA LEU A 78 13.07 35.48 1.53
C LEU A 78 13.97 36.71 1.34
N LEU A 79 13.86 37.41 0.21
CA LEU A 79 14.68 38.60 -0.06
C LEU A 79 14.15 39.86 0.61
N PHE A 80 12.82 40.04 0.69
CA PHE A 80 12.21 41.31 1.10
C PHE A 80 11.40 41.25 2.41
N ILE A 81 10.85 40.08 2.76
CA ILE A 81 9.85 39.92 3.84
C ILE A 81 10.45 39.24 5.08
N THR A 82 11.64 38.63 4.98
CA THR A 82 12.34 37.97 6.09
C THR A 82 12.35 38.76 7.41
N PRO A 83 12.65 40.09 7.45
CA PRO A 83 12.66 40.85 8.70
C PRO A 83 11.31 40.87 9.45
N ILE A 84 10.21 40.69 8.72
CA ILE A 84 8.86 40.64 9.32
C ILE A 84 8.62 39.28 9.98
N PHE A 85 9.13 38.20 9.38
CA PHE A 85 8.96 36.85 9.89
C PHE A 85 9.78 36.56 11.15
N GLU A 86 10.81 37.35 11.46
CA GLU A 86 11.58 37.24 12.71
C GLU A 86 10.71 37.42 13.96
N TRP A 87 9.63 38.19 13.86
CA TRP A 87 8.71 38.48 14.98
C TRP A 87 7.59 37.44 15.13
N MET A 88 7.60 36.38 14.32
CA MET A 88 6.50 35.43 14.27
C MET A 88 6.48 34.52 15.52
N PRO A 89 5.36 34.47 16.26
CA PRO A 89 5.27 33.66 17.46
C PRO A 89 5.26 32.17 17.13
N PHE A 90 6.02 31.36 17.90
CA PHE A 90 6.05 29.90 17.75
C PHE A 90 4.65 29.24 17.84
N ASN A 91 3.74 29.86 18.59
CA ASN A 91 2.36 29.36 18.74
C ASN A 91 1.60 29.36 17.40
N ALA A 92 1.82 30.39 16.56
CA ALA A 92 1.19 30.46 15.24
C ALA A 92 1.77 29.40 14.30
N LEU A 93 3.10 29.18 14.35
CA LEU A 93 3.76 28.12 13.58
C LEU A 93 3.25 26.73 13.98
N ALA A 94 3.11 26.46 15.28
CA ALA A 94 2.57 25.20 15.78
C ALA A 94 1.12 24.98 15.31
N ALA A 95 0.27 26.01 15.37
CA ALA A 95 -1.11 25.92 14.90
C ALA A 95 -1.18 25.59 13.39
N ILE A 96 -0.32 26.19 12.57
CA ILE A 96 -0.26 25.92 11.13
C ILE A 96 0.18 24.47 10.87
N VAL A 97 1.19 23.97 11.59
CA VAL A 97 1.65 22.58 11.45
C VAL A 97 0.56 21.59 11.86
N ILE A 98 -0.08 21.80 13.02
CA ILE A 98 -1.18 20.94 13.50
C ILE A 98 -2.34 20.93 12.50
N SER A 99 -2.74 22.10 12.01
CA SER A 99 -3.78 22.22 11.00
C SER A 99 -3.44 21.48 9.71
N GLY A 100 -2.16 21.47 9.31
CA GLY A 100 -1.69 20.77 8.12
C GLY A 100 -1.67 19.25 8.28
N VAL A 101 -1.45 18.74 9.49
CA VAL A 101 -1.29 17.30 9.77
C VAL A 101 -2.60 16.61 10.16
N ILE A 102 -3.58 17.33 10.74
CA ILE A 102 -4.87 16.75 11.16
C ILE A 102 -5.57 15.98 10.02
N GLY A 103 -5.47 16.49 8.78
CA GLY A 103 -6.09 15.84 7.61
C GLY A 103 -5.41 14.54 7.16
N LEU A 104 -4.20 14.23 7.64
CA LEU A 104 -3.47 13.00 7.29
C LEU A 104 -3.84 11.81 8.19
N VAL A 105 -4.61 12.03 9.25
CA VAL A 105 -4.96 10.97 10.21
C VAL A 105 -6.18 10.19 9.73
N GLU A 106 -5.95 9.07 9.04
CA GLU A 106 -7.01 8.22 8.47
C GLU A 106 -7.42 7.07 9.42
N VAL A 107 -8.12 7.41 10.51
CA VAL A 107 -8.58 6.40 11.50
C VAL A 107 -9.56 5.39 10.88
N HIS A 108 -10.34 5.82 9.89
CA HIS A 108 -11.32 4.97 9.21
C HIS A 108 -10.67 3.75 8.55
N GLU A 109 -9.52 3.95 7.90
CA GLU A 109 -8.79 2.89 7.20
C GLU A 109 -8.29 1.82 8.17
N ALA A 110 -7.80 2.24 9.35
CA ALA A 110 -7.39 1.30 10.40
C ALA A 110 -8.55 0.41 10.89
N VAL A 111 -9.75 0.99 11.03
CA VAL A 111 -10.96 0.24 11.43
C VAL A 111 -11.42 -0.70 10.31
N PHE A 112 -11.31 -0.27 9.06
CA PHE A 112 -11.63 -1.09 7.89
C PHE A 112 -10.71 -2.31 7.79
N LEU A 113 -9.40 -2.10 7.88
CA LEU A 113 -8.39 -3.17 7.87
C LEU A 113 -8.62 -4.18 9.00
N PHE A 114 -8.96 -3.71 10.20
CA PHE A 114 -9.26 -4.60 11.33
C PHE A 114 -10.42 -5.57 11.04
N ARG A 115 -11.44 -5.13 10.28
CA ARG A 115 -12.61 -5.94 9.94
C ARG A 115 -12.37 -6.88 8.76
N VAL A 116 -11.61 -6.44 7.77
CA VAL A 116 -11.49 -7.15 6.48
C VAL A 116 -10.20 -7.97 6.39
N ALA A 117 -9.06 -7.41 6.81
CA ALA A 117 -7.73 -7.97 6.56
C ALA A 117 -6.86 -7.88 7.83
N LYS A 118 -7.02 -8.87 8.73
CA LYS A 118 -6.30 -8.90 10.02
C LYS A 118 -4.77 -8.88 9.87
N LEU A 119 -4.22 -9.50 8.83
CA LEU A 119 -2.77 -9.50 8.58
C LEU A 119 -2.28 -8.10 8.20
N ASP A 120 -3.00 -7.41 7.33
CA ASP A 120 -2.65 -6.03 6.92
C ASP A 120 -2.83 -5.05 8.08
N PHE A 121 -3.83 -5.29 8.94
CA PHE A 121 -3.97 -4.55 10.20
C PHE A 121 -2.76 -4.73 11.13
N LEU A 122 -2.16 -5.92 11.20
CA LEU A 122 -0.93 -6.12 11.97
C LEU A 122 0.22 -5.29 11.38
N VAL A 123 0.39 -5.27 10.05
CA VAL A 123 1.40 -4.41 9.41
C VAL A 123 1.18 -2.95 9.78
N TRP A 124 -0.07 -2.48 9.74
CA TRP A 124 -0.43 -1.12 10.13
C TRP A 124 -0.04 -0.82 11.59
N VAL A 125 -0.42 -1.68 12.54
CA VAL A 125 -0.12 -1.49 13.98
C VAL A 125 1.38 -1.50 14.24
N PHE A 126 2.12 -2.46 13.69
CA PHE A 126 3.57 -2.54 13.89
C PHE A 126 4.33 -1.42 13.20
N SER A 127 3.86 -0.96 12.04
CA SER A 127 4.41 0.22 11.37
C SER A 127 4.16 1.49 12.20
N PHE A 128 2.94 1.69 12.69
CA PHE A 128 2.57 2.83 13.52
C PHE A 128 3.36 2.85 14.85
N ALA A 129 3.35 1.74 15.60
CA ALA A 129 4.10 1.63 16.84
C ALA A 129 5.62 1.74 16.61
N GLY A 130 6.13 1.12 15.54
CA GLY A 130 7.54 1.19 15.18
C GLY A 130 8.00 2.60 14.86
N THR A 131 7.23 3.33 14.05
CA THR A 131 7.53 4.73 13.71
C THR A 131 7.44 5.67 14.91
N LEU A 132 6.44 5.48 15.77
CA LEU A 132 6.21 6.30 16.97
C LEU A 132 7.27 6.09 18.06
N LEU A 133 7.69 4.84 18.28
CA LEU A 133 8.58 4.48 19.40
C LEU A 133 10.06 4.43 19.00
N LEU A 134 10.37 3.98 17.78
CA LEU A 134 11.74 3.72 17.32
C LEU A 134 12.19 4.71 16.23
N GLY A 135 11.29 5.55 15.74
CA GLY A 135 11.55 6.51 14.67
C GLY A 135 11.16 5.99 13.28
N VAL A 136 11.07 6.94 12.34
CA VAL A 136 10.50 6.71 11.01
C VAL A 136 11.27 5.66 10.21
N GLU A 137 12.60 5.68 10.26
CA GLU A 137 13.45 4.75 9.52
C GLU A 137 13.23 3.30 9.96
N THR A 138 13.28 3.04 11.27
CA THR A 138 13.09 1.69 11.82
C THR A 138 11.66 1.20 11.64
N GLY A 139 10.66 2.06 11.86
CA GLY A 139 9.26 1.70 11.64
C GLY A 139 8.96 1.31 10.19
N LEU A 140 9.61 1.97 9.23
CA LEU A 140 9.51 1.61 7.81
C LEU A 140 10.13 0.24 7.51
N ILE A 141 11.32 -0.05 8.04
CA ILE A 141 11.97 -1.36 7.87
C ILE A 141 11.08 -2.48 8.41
N ILE A 142 10.49 -2.28 9.60
CA ILE A 142 9.55 -3.22 10.21
C ILE A 142 8.34 -3.44 9.30
N ALA A 143 7.75 -2.37 8.78
CA ALA A 143 6.57 -2.43 7.92
C ALA A 143 6.84 -3.22 6.63
N VAL A 144 7.93 -2.89 5.92
CA VAL A 144 8.32 -3.55 4.68
C VAL A 144 8.67 -5.02 4.94
N GLY A 145 9.42 -5.31 6.01
CA GLY A 145 9.77 -6.67 6.39
C GLY A 145 8.53 -7.54 6.68
N LEU A 146 7.58 -7.01 7.46
CA LEU A 146 6.32 -7.72 7.76
C LEU A 146 5.48 -7.93 6.51
N ALA A 147 5.33 -6.91 5.65
CA ALA A 147 4.58 -7.03 4.40
C ALA A 147 5.18 -8.11 3.50
N LEU A 148 6.50 -8.14 3.34
CA LEU A 148 7.20 -9.17 2.57
C LEU A 148 7.00 -10.57 3.17
N LEU A 149 7.12 -10.70 4.49
CA LEU A 149 6.91 -11.99 5.17
C LEU A 149 5.49 -12.50 4.97
N ILE A 150 4.48 -11.62 5.07
CA ILE A 150 3.08 -11.96 4.84
C ILE A 150 2.85 -12.42 3.39
N VAL A 151 3.42 -11.71 2.41
CA VAL A 151 3.32 -12.10 0.99
C VAL A 151 3.96 -13.48 0.76
N ILE A 152 5.16 -13.72 1.30
CA ILE A 152 5.83 -15.02 1.20
C ILE A 152 4.98 -16.10 1.87
N TYR A 153 4.42 -15.83 3.04
CA TYR A 153 3.57 -16.79 3.77
C TYR A 153 2.32 -17.15 2.98
N GLN A 154 1.57 -16.16 2.47
CA GLN A 154 0.37 -16.40 1.68
C GLN A 154 0.67 -17.17 0.38
N SER A 155 1.81 -16.89 -0.24
CA SER A 155 2.23 -17.55 -1.47
C SER A 155 2.77 -18.97 -1.24
N ALA A 156 3.38 -19.23 -0.08
CA ALA A 156 3.84 -20.56 0.35
C ALA A 156 2.69 -21.48 0.77
N PHE A 157 1.62 -20.91 1.34
CA PHE A 157 0.43 -21.65 1.82
C PHE A 157 -0.85 -21.23 1.08
N PRO A 158 -0.93 -21.48 -0.24
CA PRO A 158 -2.05 -21.01 -1.03
C PRO A 158 -3.34 -21.77 -0.70
N HIS A 159 -4.47 -21.08 -0.92
CA HIS A 159 -5.77 -21.68 -0.76
C HIS A 159 -6.01 -22.77 -1.84
N THR A 160 -6.52 -23.91 -1.39
CA THR A 160 -6.87 -25.07 -2.23
C THR A 160 -8.31 -25.47 -1.95
N ALA A 161 -9.07 -25.72 -3.01
CA ALA A 161 -10.50 -26.04 -2.92
C ALA A 161 -10.84 -27.29 -3.72
N VAL A 162 -11.64 -28.18 -3.12
CA VAL A 162 -12.28 -29.30 -3.83
C VAL A 162 -13.53 -28.76 -4.51
N LEU A 163 -13.71 -29.06 -5.79
CA LEU A 163 -14.82 -28.57 -6.59
C LEU A 163 -15.88 -29.65 -6.77
N GLY A 164 -17.14 -29.27 -6.60
CA GLY A 164 -18.31 -30.06 -6.96
C GLY A 164 -19.13 -29.35 -8.05
N ARG A 165 -19.93 -30.10 -8.78
CA ARG A 165 -20.85 -29.57 -9.81
C ARG A 165 -22.17 -29.18 -9.16
N ILE A 166 -22.63 -27.96 -9.41
CA ILE A 166 -23.97 -27.53 -8.98
C ILE A 166 -25.03 -28.26 -9.84
N PRO A 167 -26.07 -28.87 -9.23
CA PRO A 167 -27.13 -29.58 -9.93
C PRO A 167 -27.73 -28.75 -11.07
N ARG A 168 -27.95 -29.40 -12.22
CA ARG A 168 -28.59 -28.78 -13.41
C ARG A 168 -27.78 -27.64 -14.05
N THR A 169 -26.50 -27.49 -13.72
CA THR A 169 -25.59 -26.52 -14.34
C THR A 169 -24.24 -27.15 -14.69
N ASN A 170 -23.45 -26.46 -15.54
CA ASN A 170 -22.06 -26.83 -15.84
C ASN A 170 -21.06 -26.04 -14.98
N VAL A 171 -21.49 -25.54 -13.82
CA VAL A 171 -20.68 -24.68 -12.95
C VAL A 171 -20.09 -25.52 -11.81
N TYR A 172 -18.77 -25.44 -11.66
CA TYR A 172 -18.02 -26.08 -10.57
C TYR A 172 -17.68 -25.07 -9.48
N ARG A 173 -18.05 -25.37 -8.24
CA ARG A 173 -17.81 -24.49 -7.07
C ARG A 173 -17.26 -25.29 -5.89
N ASN A 174 -16.66 -24.57 -4.96
CA ASN A 174 -16.12 -25.14 -3.73
C ASN A 174 -17.25 -25.79 -2.92
N VAL A 175 -17.16 -27.09 -2.68
CA VAL A 175 -18.15 -27.89 -1.94
C VAL A 175 -18.37 -27.38 -0.51
N LYS A 176 -17.36 -26.74 0.10
CA LYS A 176 -17.49 -26.16 1.45
C LYS A 176 -18.33 -24.89 1.49
N GLN A 177 -18.36 -24.16 0.37
CA GLN A 177 -19.10 -22.90 0.27
C GLN A 177 -20.52 -23.13 -0.28
N TYR A 178 -20.70 -24.13 -1.13
CA TYR A 178 -21.97 -24.47 -1.76
C TYR A 178 -22.32 -25.93 -1.43
N PRO A 179 -23.15 -26.18 -0.39
CA PRO A 179 -23.52 -27.54 0.02
C PRO A 179 -24.23 -28.35 -1.06
N ASP A 180 -24.92 -27.66 -1.98
CA ASP A 180 -25.62 -28.30 -3.10
C ASP A 180 -24.67 -28.83 -4.18
N ALA A 181 -23.37 -28.46 -4.15
CA ALA A 181 -22.41 -28.89 -5.15
C ALA A 181 -22.00 -30.36 -4.92
N ALA A 182 -22.43 -31.25 -5.81
CA ALA A 182 -22.12 -32.66 -5.74
C ALA A 182 -20.76 -32.97 -6.41
N THR A 183 -19.93 -33.76 -5.73
CA THR A 183 -18.74 -34.38 -6.34
C THR A 183 -19.16 -35.47 -7.33
N ILE A 184 -18.26 -35.85 -8.23
CA ILE A 184 -18.51 -36.90 -9.22
C ILE A 184 -17.78 -38.14 -8.76
N ASP A 185 -18.48 -39.27 -8.67
CA ASP A 185 -17.89 -40.53 -8.20
C ASP A 185 -16.68 -40.93 -9.08
N GLY A 186 -15.57 -41.27 -8.42
CA GLY A 186 -14.31 -41.60 -9.06
C GLY A 186 -13.53 -40.42 -9.66
N ILE A 187 -13.99 -39.16 -9.55
CA ILE A 187 -13.29 -37.98 -10.07
C ILE A 187 -13.11 -36.91 -8.98
N LEU A 188 -11.84 -36.63 -8.65
CA LEU A 188 -11.47 -35.57 -7.73
C LEU A 188 -11.05 -34.30 -8.49
N LEU A 189 -11.87 -33.24 -8.41
CA LEU A 189 -11.56 -31.93 -8.98
C LEU A 189 -10.99 -30.99 -7.92
N ILE A 190 -9.78 -30.48 -8.13
CA ILE A 190 -9.09 -29.56 -7.20
C ILE A 190 -8.72 -28.28 -7.93
N ARG A 191 -9.01 -27.14 -7.29
CA ARG A 191 -8.57 -25.82 -7.72
C ARG A 191 -7.44 -25.32 -6.82
N ILE A 192 -6.34 -24.90 -7.43
CA ILE A 192 -5.19 -24.29 -6.75
C ILE A 192 -5.21 -22.80 -7.09
N ASP A 193 -5.40 -21.96 -6.08
CA ASP A 193 -5.56 -20.50 -6.26
C ASP A 193 -4.19 -19.78 -6.16
N SER A 194 -3.14 -20.31 -6.81
CA SER A 194 -1.78 -19.73 -6.80
C SER A 194 -0.89 -20.28 -7.92
N PRO A 195 0.10 -19.51 -8.43
CA PRO A 195 1.20 -20.04 -9.21
C PRO A 195 1.95 -21.14 -8.43
N ILE A 196 2.45 -22.15 -9.14
CA ILE A 196 3.20 -23.27 -8.55
C ILE A 196 4.70 -23.03 -8.76
N TYR A 197 5.46 -23.02 -7.67
CA TYR A 197 6.91 -22.81 -7.70
C TYR A 197 7.57 -23.45 -6.47
N PHE A 198 8.89 -23.31 -6.36
CA PHE A 198 9.69 -24.01 -5.34
C PHE A 198 9.18 -23.85 -3.90
N ALA A 199 8.65 -22.68 -3.52
CA ALA A 199 8.27 -22.44 -2.13
C ALA A 199 6.97 -23.14 -1.71
N ASN A 200 6.07 -23.47 -2.64
CA ASN A 200 4.76 -24.05 -2.31
C ASN A 200 4.58 -25.50 -2.81
N VAL A 201 5.50 -26.02 -3.65
CA VAL A 201 5.36 -27.36 -4.24
C VAL A 201 5.29 -28.47 -3.19
N ALA A 202 6.08 -28.40 -2.12
CA ALA A 202 6.06 -29.39 -1.05
C ALA A 202 4.72 -29.39 -0.30
N TYR A 203 4.22 -28.19 0.03
CA TYR A 203 2.93 -27.99 0.68
C TYR A 203 1.78 -28.49 -0.19
N LEU A 204 1.78 -28.12 -1.49
CA LEU A 204 0.76 -28.54 -2.44
C LEU A 204 0.74 -30.06 -2.61
N LYS A 205 1.90 -30.72 -2.71
CA LYS A 205 1.99 -32.17 -2.81
C LYS A 205 1.38 -32.87 -1.60
N GLU A 206 1.73 -32.42 -0.39
CA GLU A 206 1.16 -32.96 0.85
C GLU A 206 -0.37 -32.74 0.90
N ARG A 207 -0.84 -31.58 0.45
CA ARG A 207 -2.26 -31.24 0.41
C ARG A 207 -3.02 -32.11 -0.59
N LEU A 208 -2.47 -32.32 -1.79
CA LEU A 208 -3.05 -33.16 -2.83
C LEU A 208 -3.17 -34.61 -2.37
N ASN A 209 -2.10 -35.18 -1.78
CA ASN A 209 -2.15 -36.52 -1.20
C ASN A 209 -3.23 -36.64 -0.12
N LYS A 210 -3.40 -35.61 0.72
CA LYS A 210 -4.47 -35.58 1.74
C LYS A 210 -5.87 -35.54 1.13
N TYR A 211 -6.06 -34.91 -0.04
CA TYR A 211 -7.34 -34.92 -0.74
C TYR A 211 -7.61 -36.26 -1.41
N GLU A 212 -6.59 -36.89 -1.98
CA GLU A 212 -6.67 -38.23 -2.59
C GLU A 212 -7.09 -39.28 -1.56
N LEU A 213 -6.38 -39.37 -0.43
CA LEU A 213 -6.70 -40.32 0.65
C LEU A 213 -8.13 -40.15 1.18
N ARG A 214 -8.62 -38.91 1.31
CA ARG A 214 -10.00 -38.65 1.75
C ARG A 214 -11.03 -39.08 0.73
N ALA A 215 -10.74 -38.90 -0.55
CA ALA A 215 -11.64 -39.34 -1.62
C ALA A 215 -11.72 -40.87 -1.70
N GLU A 216 -10.60 -41.57 -1.43
CA GLU A 216 -10.58 -43.03 -1.31
C GLU A 216 -11.40 -43.53 -0.12
N GLU A 217 -11.23 -42.94 1.07
CA GLU A 217 -12.01 -43.26 2.27
C GLU A 217 -13.53 -43.04 2.06
N GLU A 218 -13.92 -41.96 1.39
CA GLU A 218 -15.32 -41.67 1.06
C GLU A 218 -15.91 -42.67 0.07
N ALA A 219 -15.10 -43.18 -0.86
CA ALA A 219 -15.53 -44.19 -1.84
C ALA A 219 -15.68 -45.59 -1.23
N GLU A 220 -14.88 -45.94 -0.20
CA GLU A 220 -14.99 -47.24 0.50
C GLU A 220 -16.20 -47.32 1.45
N MET A 221 -16.74 -46.18 1.88
CA MET A 221 -17.91 -46.12 2.78
C MET A 221 -19.27 -46.10 2.04
N GLN A 222 -19.28 -45.93 0.72
CA GLN A 222 -20.49 -45.94 -0.12
C GLN A 222 -20.76 -47.33 -0.71
#